data_AF-Q1N8V9-F1
#
_entry.id   AF-Q1N8V9-F1
#
_cell.length_a   1.000
_cell.length_b   1.000
_cell.length_c   1.000
_cell.angle_alpha   90.00
_cell.angle_beta   90.00
_cell.angle_gamma   90.00
#
_symmetry.space_group_name_H-M   'P 1'
#
loop_
_entity.id
_entity.type
_entity.pdbx_description
1 polymer ?
#
loop_
_entity_poly.entity_id
_entity_poly.type
_entity_poly.pdbx_seq_one_letter_code
_entity_poly.pdbx_strand_id
1 'polypeptide(L)'
;MNALHQFEDVAGIANGIGITNPHLLNRIRATAANLDHYEIAAHLNNAIGNAADAAHARSYEEEYLLEASAETITDYEYYHELAAAWSVVATEHQLTSLETILANDGSVH
;
A
#
# COMPACT_ATOMS: atom_id res chain seq x y z
N MET A 1 20.02 2.48 -22.30
CA MET A 1 18.55 2.38 -22.24
C MET A 1 18.20 2.20 -20.77
N ASN A 2 17.38 3.12 -20.26
CA ASN A 2 17.37 3.62 -18.89
C ASN A 2 16.33 2.85 -18.05
N ALA A 3 16.76 2.10 -17.02
CA ALA A 3 15.90 1.32 -16.12
C ALA A 3 15.65 2.03 -14.77
N LEU A 4 15.58 3.37 -14.79
CA LEU A 4 15.36 4.19 -13.59
C LEU A 4 13.94 4.78 -13.50
N HIS A 5 13.12 4.66 -14.55
CA HIS A 5 11.81 5.31 -14.60
C HIS A 5 10.68 4.60 -13.83
N GLN A 6 10.89 3.38 -13.34
CA GLN A 6 9.81 2.60 -12.70
C GLN A 6 9.72 2.85 -11.18
N PHE A 7 10.83 3.24 -10.53
CA PHE A 7 10.82 3.54 -9.09
C PHE A 7 10.41 4.99 -8.78
N GLU A 8 10.56 5.91 -9.74
CA GLU A 8 10.13 7.30 -9.56
C GLU A 8 8.60 7.46 -9.65
N ASP A 9 7.90 6.56 -10.34
CA ASP A 9 6.43 6.55 -10.41
C ASP A 9 5.81 6.11 -9.06
N VAL A 10 6.45 5.17 -8.36
CA VAL A 10 6.11 4.80 -6.97
C VAL A 10 6.47 5.91 -5.99
N ALA A 11 7.46 6.75 -6.31
CA ALA A 11 7.77 7.95 -5.53
C ALA A 11 6.76 9.09 -5.77
N GLY A 12 6.02 9.09 -6.87
CA GLY A 12 4.86 9.96 -7.09
C GLY A 12 3.74 9.70 -6.08
N ILE A 13 3.51 8.43 -5.74
CA ILE A 13 2.66 8.00 -4.63
C ILE A 13 3.24 8.46 -3.29
N ALA A 14 4.58 8.42 -3.15
CA ALA A 14 5.26 8.86 -1.93
C ALA A 14 5.10 10.36 -1.64
N ASN A 15 4.96 11.19 -2.67
CA ASN A 15 4.77 12.64 -2.51
C ASN A 15 3.33 13.03 -2.13
N GLY A 16 2.38 12.10 -2.27
CA GLY A 16 1.03 12.14 -1.72
C GLY A 16 0.91 11.54 -0.30
N ILE A 17 2.01 11.08 0.30
CA ILE A 17 2.11 10.73 1.74
C ILE A 17 2.18 12.05 2.54
N GLY A 18 1.20 12.92 2.32
CA GLY A 18 0.97 14.08 3.16
C GLY A 18 0.47 13.60 4.51
N ILE A 19 1.38 13.20 5.40
CA ILE A 19 1.11 12.78 6.78
C ILE A 19 0.17 11.56 6.80
N THR A 20 0.72 10.35 6.78
CA THR A 20 -0.05 9.15 7.17
C THR A 20 -0.83 9.47 8.44
N ASN A 21 -2.15 9.32 8.41
CA ASN A 21 -3.00 9.63 9.54
C ASN A 21 -2.42 9.01 10.82
N PRO A 22 -1.97 9.83 11.80
CA PRO A 22 -1.21 9.32 12.94
C PRO A 22 -2.04 8.37 13.81
N HIS A 23 -3.37 8.51 13.80
CA HIS A 23 -4.26 7.58 14.47
C HIS A 23 -4.32 6.21 13.78
N LEU A 24 -4.38 6.19 12.44
CA LEU A 24 -4.35 4.96 11.66
C LEU A 24 -3.01 4.23 11.85
N LEU A 25 -1.89 4.97 11.73
CA LEU A 25 -0.56 4.39 11.91
C LEU A 25 -0.38 3.79 13.32
N ASN A 26 -0.79 4.51 14.36
CA ASN A 26 -0.71 3.99 15.74
C ASN A 26 -1.59 2.74 15.94
N ARG A 27 -2.77 2.68 15.30
CA ARG A 27 -3.62 1.48 15.32
C ARG A 27 -2.92 0.29 14.66
N ILE A 28 -2.33 0.49 13.48
CA ILE A 28 -1.63 -0.59 12.77
C ILE A 28 -0.40 -1.05 13.55
N ARG A 29 0.39 -0.15 14.14
CA ARG A 29 1.49 -0.51 15.04
C ARG A 29 1.01 -1.37 16.21
N ALA A 30 -0.11 -1.00 16.84
CA ALA A 30 -0.68 -1.79 17.94
C ALA A 30 -1.14 -3.18 17.48
N THR A 31 -1.67 -3.31 16.26
CA THR A 31 -1.99 -4.61 15.65
C THR A 31 -0.71 -5.41 15.39
N ALA A 32 0.27 -4.81 14.73
CA ALA A 32 1.53 -5.45 14.33
C ALA A 32 2.38 -5.92 15.50
N ALA A 33 2.23 -5.31 16.69
CA ALA A 33 2.93 -5.73 17.90
C ALA A 33 2.65 -7.19 18.30
N ASN A 34 1.59 -7.80 17.79
CA ASN A 34 1.22 -9.20 18.06
C ASN A 34 1.34 -10.11 16.83
N LEU A 35 1.95 -9.63 15.74
CA LEU A 35 2.07 -10.35 14.48
C LEU A 35 3.51 -10.78 14.21
N ASP A 36 3.66 -11.91 13.53
CA ASP A 36 4.92 -12.34 12.93
C ASP A 36 5.24 -11.56 11.64
N HIS A 37 6.50 -11.62 11.20
CA HIS A 37 6.97 -11.03 9.96
C HIS A 37 6.18 -11.47 8.72
N TYR A 38 5.78 -12.74 8.62
CA TYR A 38 4.95 -13.23 7.52
C TYR A 38 3.57 -12.59 7.53
N GLU A 39 2.95 -12.46 8.71
CA GLU A 39 1.64 -11.83 8.86
C GLU A 39 1.68 -10.34 8.51
N ILE A 40 2.70 -9.61 8.97
CA ILE A 40 2.92 -8.20 8.62
C ILE A 40 3.08 -8.04 7.11
N ALA A 41 3.83 -8.95 6.48
CA ALA A 41 4.03 -8.90 5.03
C ALA A 41 2.76 -9.25 4.23
N ALA A 42 1.97 -10.21 4.71
CA ALA A 42 0.68 -10.54 4.12
C ALA A 42 -0.29 -9.34 4.21
N HIS A 43 -0.30 -8.65 5.35
CA HIS A 43 -1.06 -7.41 5.52
C HIS A 43 -0.59 -6.28 4.61
N LEU A 44 0.73 -6.09 4.46
CA LEU A 44 1.29 -5.12 3.51
C LEU A 44 0.87 -5.46 2.07
N ASN A 45 1.01 -6.72 1.65
CA ASN A 45 0.66 -7.14 0.29
C ASN A 45 -0.85 -6.94 0.01
N ASN A 46 -1.71 -7.29 0.97
CA ASN A 46 -3.15 -7.05 0.87
C ASN A 46 -3.47 -5.54 0.77
N ALA A 47 -2.83 -4.71 1.58
CA ALA A 47 -3.02 -3.27 1.55
C ALA A 47 -2.58 -2.65 0.20
N ILE A 48 -1.46 -3.12 -0.37
CA ILE A 48 -1.01 -2.71 -1.72
C ILE A 48 -2.03 -3.14 -2.78
N GLY A 49 -2.52 -4.37 -2.72
CA GLY A 49 -3.56 -4.87 -3.62
C GLY A 49 -4.82 -3.99 -3.60
N ASN A 50 -5.36 -3.73 -2.41
CA ASN A 50 -6.56 -2.89 -2.27
C ASN A 50 -6.31 -1.45 -2.74
N ALA A 51 -5.11 -0.89 -2.51
CA ALA A 51 -4.76 0.44 -3.00
C ALA A 51 -4.71 0.49 -4.54
N ALA A 52 -4.21 -0.57 -5.19
CA ALA A 52 -4.21 -0.68 -6.64
C ALA A 52 -5.64 -0.83 -7.19
N ASP A 53 -6.48 -1.66 -6.56
CA ASP A 53 -7.88 -1.82 -6.94
C ASP A 53 -8.66 -0.51 -6.81
N ALA A 54 -8.46 0.23 -5.73
CA ALA A 54 -9.08 1.55 -5.54
C ALA A 54 -8.58 2.59 -6.55
N ALA A 55 -7.29 2.56 -6.91
CA ALA A 55 -6.73 3.41 -7.96
C ALA A 55 -7.35 3.08 -9.33
N HIS A 56 -7.57 1.80 -9.62
CA HIS A 56 -8.25 1.35 -10.83
C HIS A 56 -9.72 1.78 -10.85
N ALA A 57 -10.44 1.62 -9.74
CA ALA A 57 -11.84 2.06 -9.63
C ALA A 57 -11.96 3.56 -9.87
N ARG A 58 -11.07 4.36 -9.25
CA ARG A 58 -11.01 5.80 -9.47
C ARG A 58 -10.72 6.16 -10.93
N SER A 59 -9.70 5.54 -11.51
CA SER A 59 -9.32 5.79 -12.91
C SER A 59 -10.48 5.46 -13.87
N TYR A 60 -11.19 4.36 -13.61
CA TYR A 60 -12.37 3.96 -14.38
C TYR A 60 -13.47 5.01 -14.30
N GLU A 61 -13.81 5.50 -13.11
CA GLU A 61 -14.85 6.53 -12.98
C GLU A 61 -14.43 7.87 -13.60
N GLU A 62 -13.18 8.30 -13.43
CA GLU A 62 -12.68 9.51 -14.08
C GLU A 62 -12.71 9.39 -15.61
N GLU A 63 -12.44 8.20 -16.17
CA GLU A 63 -12.47 7.96 -17.61
C GLU A 63 -13.91 7.92 -18.18
N TYR A 64 -14.83 7.23 -17.51
CA TYR A 64 -16.17 6.95 -18.06
C TYR A 64 -17.27 7.87 -17.53
N LEU A 65 -17.09 8.47 -16.35
CA LEU A 65 -18.06 9.35 -15.69
C LEU A 65 -17.58 10.80 -15.59
N LEU A 66 -16.38 11.11 -16.10
CA LEU A 66 -15.70 12.42 -16.05
C LEU A 66 -15.29 12.90 -14.65
N GLU A 67 -15.80 12.26 -13.60
CA GLU A 67 -15.51 12.56 -12.21
C GLU A 67 -15.63 11.27 -11.39
N ALA A 68 -14.67 11.03 -10.49
CA ALA A 68 -14.77 9.97 -9.49
C ALA A 68 -15.83 10.34 -8.45
N SER A 69 -16.63 9.35 -8.06
CA SER A 69 -17.61 9.52 -6.99
C SER A 69 -16.92 9.80 -5.65
N ALA A 70 -17.63 10.46 -4.74
CA ALA A 70 -17.11 10.73 -3.39
C ALA A 70 -16.77 9.43 -2.62
N GLU A 71 -17.48 8.33 -2.91
CA GLU A 71 -17.19 7.01 -2.37
C GLU A 71 -15.85 6.50 -2.89
N THR A 72 -15.66 6.52 -4.20
CA THR A 72 -14.41 6.06 -4.85
C THR A 72 -13.20 6.91 -4.47
N ILE A 73 -13.38 8.22 -4.27
CA ILE A 73 -12.33 9.10 -3.74
C ILE A 73 -11.98 8.70 -2.29
N THR A 74 -12.99 8.49 -1.45
CA THR A 74 -12.79 8.09 -0.04
C THR A 74 -12.06 6.75 0.06
N ASP A 75 -12.46 5.76 -0.75
CA ASP A 75 -11.81 4.46 -0.81
C ASP A 75 -10.37 4.58 -1.30
N TYR A 76 -10.13 5.35 -2.37
CA TYR A 76 -8.79 5.61 -2.88
C TYR A 76 -7.88 6.19 -1.79
N GLU A 77 -8.33 7.24 -1.09
CA GLU A 77 -7.57 7.87 -0.01
C GLU A 77 -7.31 6.89 1.15
N TYR A 78 -8.34 6.18 1.61
CA TYR A 78 -8.22 5.23 2.71
C TYR A 78 -7.24 4.10 2.41
N TYR A 79 -7.35 3.46 1.24
CA TYR A 79 -6.49 2.33 0.91
C TYR A 79 -5.05 2.77 0.61
N HIS A 80 -4.84 3.96 0.05
CA HIS A 80 -3.49 4.54 -0.06
C HIS A 80 -2.87 4.79 1.30
N GLU A 81 -3.61 5.39 2.23
CA GLU A 81 -3.13 5.60 3.60
C GLU A 81 -2.85 4.28 4.33
N LEU A 82 -3.70 3.27 4.14
CA LEU A 82 -3.52 1.94 4.72
C LEU A 82 -2.24 1.28 4.20
N ALA A 83 -1.99 1.33 2.88
CA ALA A 83 -0.77 0.81 2.27
C ALA A 83 0.48 1.54 2.77
N ALA A 84 0.43 2.88 2.86
CA ALA A 84 1.51 3.68 3.40
C ALA A 84 1.80 3.33 4.87
N ALA A 85 0.76 3.16 5.69
CA ALA A 85 0.92 2.83 7.10
C ALA A 85 1.50 1.42 7.33
N TRP A 86 1.08 0.42 6.56
CA TRP A 86 1.70 -0.91 6.59
C TRP A 86 3.13 -0.90 6.07
N SER A 87 3.46 -0.04 5.10
CA SER A 87 4.84 0.11 4.60
C SER A 87 5.79 0.66 5.68
N VAL A 88 5.33 1.65 6.46
CA VAL A 88 6.07 2.16 7.62
C VAL A 88 6.31 1.04 8.63
N VAL A 89 5.27 0.30 9.01
CA VAL A 89 5.39 -0.81 9.97
C VAL A 89 6.30 -1.93 9.46
N ALA A 90 6.22 -2.30 8.18
CA ALA A 90 7.13 -3.27 7.59
C ALA A 90 8.59 -2.81 7.68
N THR A 91 8.84 -1.52 7.43
CA THR A 91 10.17 -0.92 7.58
C THR A 91 10.66 -0.96 9.04
N GLU A 92 9.78 -0.66 10.01
CA GLU A 92 10.08 -0.76 11.45
C GLU A 92 10.47 -2.19 11.87
N HIS A 93 9.86 -3.19 11.23
CA HIS A 93 10.17 -4.61 11.43
C HIS A 93 11.30 -5.13 10.53
N GLN A 94 12.06 -4.25 9.86
CA GLN A 94 13.18 -4.62 8.98
C GLN A 94 12.79 -5.53 7.79
N LEU A 95 11.52 -5.46 7.37
CA LEU A 95 11.01 -6.12 6.18
C LEU A 95 11.31 -5.23 4.96
N THR A 96 12.59 -5.02 4.68
CA THR A 96 13.07 -4.11 3.62
C THR A 96 13.02 -4.72 2.22
N SER A 97 12.88 -6.04 2.10
CA SER A 97 12.86 -6.73 0.82
C SER A 97 11.59 -7.56 0.66
N LEU A 98 10.60 -6.96 0.00
CA LEU A 98 9.39 -7.66 -0.46
C LEU A 98 9.75 -8.93 -1.26
N GLU A 99 10.89 -8.91 -1.98
CA GLU A 99 11.45 -10.06 -2.70
C GLU A 99 11.79 -11.25 -1.81
N THR A 100 12.27 -11.03 -0.57
CA THR A 100 12.58 -12.13 0.36
C THR A 100 11.31 -12.77 0.92
N ILE A 101 10.23 -12.00 0.99
CA ILE A 101 8.95 -12.43 1.57
C ILE A 101 8.09 -13.13 0.52
N LEU A 102 7.97 -12.57 -0.70
CA LEU A 102 7.28 -13.23 -1.82
C LEU A 102 8.02 -14.46 -2.35
N ALA A 103 9.35 -14.49 -2.29
CA ALA A 103 10.12 -15.69 -2.68
C ALA A 103 9.81 -16.92 -1.80
N ASN A 104 9.30 -16.71 -0.57
CA ASN A 104 8.90 -17.80 0.32
C ASN A 104 7.45 -18.26 0.08
N ASP A 105 6.59 -17.39 -0.48
CA ASP A 105 5.19 -17.70 -0.82
C ASP A 105 5.05 -18.40 -2.19
N GLY A 106 6.01 -18.17 -3.10
CA GLY A 106 6.08 -18.84 -4.41
C GLY A 106 6.51 -20.32 -4.39
N SER A 107 6.81 -20.89 -3.21
CA SER A 107 7.23 -22.30 -3.05
C SER A 107 6.08 -23.23 -2.63
N VAL A 108 4.84 -22.89 -2.98
CA VAL A 108 3.68 -23.79 -2.84
C VAL A 108 2.74 -23.66 -4.04
N HIS A 109 3.17 -24.15 -5.21
CA HIS A 109 2.28 -24.79 -6.18
C HIS A 109 3.03 -25.75 -7.09
#